data_AF-A0A1J3JGL4-F1
#
_entry.id   AF-A0A1J3JGL4-F1
#
_cell.length_a   1.000
_cell.length_b   1.000
_cell.length_c   1.000
_cell.angle_alpha   90.00
_cell.angle_beta   90.00
_cell.angle_gamma   90.00
#
_symmetry.space_group_name_H-M   'P 1'
#
loop_
_entity.id
_entity.type
_entity.pdbx_description
1 polymer ?
#
loop_
_entity_poly.entity_id
_entity_poly.type
_entity_poly.pdbx_seq_one_letter_code
_entity_poly.pdbx_strand_id
1 'polypeptide(L)'
;AVAGYPSYLEMMREMQRIGTPFFEGGVGPEQADEWRSRLEQNFQSIRCPVQYQVELAIHYLSGDAHLWWRAIAGRRAFWTWSDFVGEFDSQYFPQEARDRFSMR
;
A
#
# COMPACT_ATOMS: atom_id res chain seq x y z
N ALA A 1 0.52 16.29 -28.67
CA ALA A 1 -0.16 15.06 -28.26
C ALA A 1 -0.49 15.21 -26.78
N VAL A 2 -1.77 15.06 -26.39
CA VAL A 2 -2.12 14.98 -24.97
C VAL A 2 -1.58 13.62 -24.51
N ALA A 3 -0.49 13.61 -23.75
CA ALA A 3 0.06 12.36 -23.24
C ALA A 3 -1.00 11.74 -22.32
N GLY A 4 -1.61 10.63 -22.76
CA GLY A 4 -2.48 9.84 -21.90
C GLY A 4 -1.71 9.35 -20.68
N TYR A 5 -2.41 9.15 -19.56
CA TYR A 5 -1.78 8.52 -18.40
C TYR A 5 -1.18 7.17 -18.80
N PRO A 6 0.01 6.81 -18.28
CA PRO A 6 0.53 5.46 -18.42
C PRO A 6 -0.53 4.46 -17.97
N SER A 7 -0.67 3.37 -18.70
CA SER A 7 -1.58 2.29 -18.33
C SER A 7 -1.20 1.64 -17.01
N TYR A 8 -2.16 0.98 -16.36
CA TYR A 8 -1.92 0.19 -15.16
C TYR A 8 -0.76 -0.81 -15.33
N LEU A 9 -0.69 -1.50 -16.47
CA LEU A 9 0.37 -2.48 -16.76
C LEU A 9 1.75 -1.84 -16.94
N GLU A 10 1.83 -0.59 -17.41
CA GLU A 10 3.09 0.17 -17.43
C GLU A 10 3.53 0.53 -16.02
N MET A 11 2.61 1.00 -15.18
CA MET A 11 2.91 1.31 -13.78
C MET A 11 3.38 0.07 -13.02
N MET A 12 2.67 -1.06 -13.17
CA MET A 12 3.07 -2.34 -12.56
C MET A 12 4.46 -2.79 -13.02
N ARG A 13 4.78 -2.67 -14.32
CA ARG A 13 6.12 -2.98 -14.83
C ARG A 13 7.21 -2.09 -14.22
N GLU A 14 6.96 -0.79 -14.08
CA GLU A 14 7.92 0.12 -13.45
C GLU A 14 8.11 -0.21 -11.96
N MET A 15 7.04 -0.50 -11.23
CA MET A 15 7.10 -0.93 -9.83
C MET A 15 7.93 -2.20 -9.65
N GLN A 16 7.81 -3.17 -10.57
CA GLN A 16 8.64 -4.38 -10.60
C GLN A 16 10.10 -4.06 -10.91
N ARG A 17 10.35 -3.18 -11.89
CA ARG A 17 11.70 -2.78 -12.32
C ARG A 17 12.49 -2.12 -11.20
N ILE A 18 11.84 -1.32 -10.35
CA ILE A 18 12.49 -0.65 -9.20
C ILE A 18 12.52 -1.52 -7.93
N GLY A 19 12.09 -2.79 -8.02
CA GLY A 19 12.17 -3.74 -6.91
C GLY A 19 11.26 -3.38 -5.74
N THR A 20 10.01 -2.98 -6.03
CA THR A 20 9.01 -2.77 -4.97
C THR A 20 8.82 -4.06 -4.15
N PRO A 21 8.94 -4.02 -2.82
CA PRO A 21 8.78 -5.20 -1.97
C PRO A 21 7.30 -5.58 -1.79
N PHE A 22 7.06 -6.88 -1.63
CA PHE A 22 5.77 -7.39 -1.14
C PHE A 22 5.69 -7.27 0.38
N PHE A 23 4.47 -7.20 0.90
CA PHE A 23 4.17 -7.25 2.32
C PHE A 23 3.30 -8.46 2.64
N GLU A 24 3.89 -9.42 3.35
CA GLU A 24 3.22 -10.68 3.73
C GLU A 24 2.24 -10.50 4.90
N GLY A 25 2.37 -9.43 5.68
CA GLY A 25 1.72 -9.30 6.98
C GLY A 25 2.50 -10.05 8.08
N GLY A 26 1.93 -10.13 9.29
CA GLY A 26 2.53 -10.86 10.41
C GLY A 26 3.78 -10.24 11.03
N VAL A 27 4.20 -9.05 10.57
CA VAL A 27 5.37 -8.32 11.06
C VAL A 27 5.00 -7.24 12.08
N GLY A 28 6.00 -6.73 12.79
CA GLY A 28 5.82 -5.63 13.73
C GLY A 28 5.47 -4.31 13.05
N PRO A 29 4.92 -3.34 13.80
CA PRO A 29 4.51 -2.03 13.27
C PRO A 29 5.63 -1.36 12.46
N GLU A 30 6.85 -1.27 12.98
CA GLU A 30 8.00 -0.65 12.29
C GLU A 30 8.19 -1.12 10.83
N GLN A 31 8.04 -2.42 10.58
CA GLN A 31 8.18 -3.00 9.23
C GLN A 31 6.98 -2.68 8.32
N ALA A 32 5.78 -2.58 8.89
CA ALA A 32 4.60 -2.15 8.14
C ALA A 32 4.70 -0.68 7.71
N ASP A 33 5.23 0.20 8.59
CA ASP A 33 5.47 1.60 8.26
C ASP A 33 6.56 1.76 7.20
N GLU A 34 7.65 1.02 7.35
CA GLU A 34 8.74 1.02 6.37
C GLU A 34 8.23 0.58 4.98
N TRP A 35 7.44 -0.49 4.93
CA TRP A 35 6.85 -0.96 3.68
C TRP A 35 5.93 0.09 3.05
N ARG A 36 5.01 0.67 3.84
CA ARG A 36 4.07 1.70 3.36
C ARG A 36 4.83 2.93 2.84
N SER A 37 5.79 3.43 3.62
CA SER A 37 6.61 4.58 3.26
C SER A 37 7.41 4.33 1.97
N ARG A 38 7.96 3.13 1.80
CA ARG A 38 8.68 2.74 0.58
C ARG A 38 7.75 2.62 -0.62
N LEU A 39 6.54 2.09 -0.43
CA LEU A 39 5.52 2.02 -1.46
C LEU A 39 5.09 3.43 -1.93
N GLU A 40 4.89 4.37 -1.01
CA GLU A 40 4.59 5.78 -1.31
C GLU A 40 5.73 6.46 -2.08
N GLN A 41 6.98 6.25 -1.68
CA GLN A 41 8.15 6.76 -2.41
C GLN A 41 8.24 6.18 -3.82
N ASN A 42 7.93 4.90 -4.00
CA ASN A 42 7.91 4.25 -5.31
C ASN A 42 6.83 4.85 -6.21
N PHE A 43 5.61 5.07 -5.68
CA PHE A 43 4.54 5.76 -6.41
C PHE A 43 4.96 7.16 -6.85
N GLN A 44 5.63 7.93 -6.00
CA GLN A 44 6.14 9.25 -6.36
C GLN A 44 7.22 9.15 -7.45
N SER A 45 8.15 8.20 -7.32
CA SER A 45 9.27 8.01 -8.24
C SER A 45 8.81 7.70 -9.67
N ILE A 46 7.79 6.85 -9.82
CA ILE A 46 7.24 6.48 -11.13
C ILE A 46 6.10 7.40 -11.60
N ARG A 47 5.77 8.43 -10.81
CA ARG A 47 4.63 9.34 -11.03
C ARG A 47 3.31 8.57 -11.20
N CYS A 48 3.08 7.61 -10.32
CA CYS A 48 1.91 6.74 -10.32
C CYS A 48 0.61 7.57 -10.21
N PRO A 49 -0.30 7.45 -11.19
CA PRO A 49 -1.61 8.08 -11.11
C PRO A 49 -2.43 7.59 -9.91
N VAL A 50 -3.13 8.51 -9.24
CA VAL A 50 -3.90 8.23 -8.01
C VAL A 50 -4.89 7.08 -8.18
N GLN A 51 -5.51 6.96 -9.36
CA GLN A 51 -6.48 5.90 -9.65
C GLN A 51 -5.90 4.47 -9.60
N TYR A 52 -4.57 4.31 -9.68
CA TYR A 52 -3.92 3.00 -9.65
C TYR A 52 -3.27 2.66 -8.31
N GLN A 53 -3.14 3.63 -7.40
CA GLN A 53 -2.37 3.44 -6.16
C GLN A 53 -2.92 2.31 -5.29
N VAL A 54 -4.24 2.25 -5.11
CA VAL A 54 -4.88 1.21 -4.30
C VAL A 54 -4.72 -0.16 -4.95
N GLU A 55 -5.01 -0.28 -6.25
CA GLU A 55 -4.85 -1.56 -6.98
C GLU A 55 -3.41 -2.07 -6.95
N LEU A 56 -2.42 -1.19 -7.15
CA LEU A 56 -1.01 -1.54 -7.05
C LEU A 56 -0.62 -1.91 -5.63
N ALA A 57 -1.10 -1.20 -4.61
CA ALA A 57 -0.80 -1.55 -3.22
C ALA A 57 -1.32 -2.95 -2.87
N ILE A 58 -2.56 -3.27 -3.28
CA ILE A 58 -3.14 -4.60 -3.12
C ILE A 58 -2.32 -5.66 -3.85
N HIS A 59 -1.82 -5.34 -5.05
CA HIS A 59 -0.94 -6.24 -5.81
C HIS A 59 0.34 -6.59 -5.04
N TYR A 60 0.87 -5.65 -4.24
CA TYR A 60 2.05 -5.85 -3.40
C TYR A 60 1.72 -6.37 -1.99
N LEU A 61 0.46 -6.71 -1.69
CA LEU A 61 0.12 -7.51 -0.52
C LEU A 61 0.21 -9.00 -0.85
N SER A 62 0.83 -9.75 0.04
CA SER A 62 0.90 -11.22 0.00
C SER A 62 0.50 -11.79 1.36
N GLY A 63 0.48 -13.12 1.49
CA GLY A 63 0.26 -13.80 2.78
C GLY A 63 -0.98 -13.33 3.54
N ASP A 64 -0.80 -13.10 4.84
CA ASP A 64 -1.83 -12.63 5.78
C ASP A 64 -2.38 -11.25 5.39
N ALA A 65 -1.54 -10.37 4.84
CA ALA A 65 -2.00 -9.05 4.43
C ALA A 65 -2.94 -9.10 3.23
N HIS A 66 -2.69 -9.99 2.27
CA HIS A 66 -3.62 -10.19 1.17
C HIS A 66 -4.95 -10.80 1.66
N LEU A 67 -4.90 -11.74 2.61
CA LEU A 67 -6.10 -12.34 3.21
C LEU A 67 -6.93 -11.31 3.98
N TRP A 68 -6.28 -10.47 4.77
CA TRP A 68 -6.91 -9.36 5.48
C TRP A 68 -7.62 -8.41 4.50
N TRP A 69 -6.94 -7.99 3.43
CA TRP A 69 -7.55 -7.08 2.45
C TRP A 69 -8.80 -7.71 1.82
N ARG A 70 -8.76 -8.98 1.44
CA ARG A 70 -9.92 -9.71 0.89
C ARG A 70 -11.12 -9.72 1.85
N ALA A 71 -10.89 -9.77 3.16
CA ALA A 71 -11.96 -9.75 4.16
C ALA A 71 -12.65 -8.38 4.28
N ILE A 72 -11.96 -7.29 3.95
CA ILE A 72 -12.50 -5.93 4.08
C ILE A 72 -12.89 -5.29 2.76
N ALA A 73 -12.35 -5.75 1.63
CA ALA A 73 -12.50 -5.12 0.32
C ALA A 73 -13.97 -4.86 -0.07
N GLY A 74 -14.88 -5.78 0.30
CA GLY A 74 -16.32 -5.68 0.03
C GLY A 74 -17.10 -4.72 0.94
N ARG A 75 -16.48 -4.11 1.95
CA ARG A 75 -17.15 -3.14 2.84
C ARG A 75 -17.56 -1.85 2.13
N ARG A 76 -16.96 -1.56 0.98
CA ARG A 76 -17.25 -0.37 0.17
C ARG A 76 -17.00 -0.63 -1.31
N ALA A 77 -17.70 0.10 -2.17
CA ALA A 77 -17.57 -0.03 -3.62
C ALA A 77 -16.30 0.62 -4.18
N PHE A 78 -15.77 1.64 -3.50
CA PHE A 78 -14.59 2.39 -3.92
C PHE A 78 -13.67 2.66 -2.74
N TRP A 79 -12.38 2.56 -2.98
CA TRP A 79 -11.32 2.78 -2.01
C TRP A 79 -10.41 3.90 -2.50
N THR A 80 -10.28 4.97 -1.71
CA THR A 80 -9.23 5.97 -1.93
C THR A 80 -7.91 5.49 -1.33
N TRP A 81 -6.80 6.14 -1.69
CA TRP A 81 -5.51 5.90 -1.02
C TRP A 81 -5.61 6.15 0.49
N SER A 82 -6.27 7.23 0.90
CA SER A 82 -6.47 7.57 2.32
C SER A 82 -7.26 6.49 3.07
N ASP A 83 -8.26 5.90 2.42
CA ASP A 83 -9.05 4.81 3.00
C ASP A 83 -8.21 3.56 3.21
N PHE A 84 -7.40 3.20 2.20
CA PHE A 84 -6.48 2.07 2.28
C PHE A 84 -5.50 2.25 3.44
N VAL A 85 -4.84 3.42 3.53
CA VAL A 85 -3.88 3.72 4.60
C VAL A 85 -4.55 3.68 5.98
N GLY A 86 -5.77 4.22 6.11
CA GLY A 86 -6.50 4.18 7.37
C GLY A 86 -6.78 2.76 7.88
N GLU A 87 -7.23 1.86 6.99
CA GLU A 87 -7.45 0.45 7.36
C GLU A 87 -6.11 -0.28 7.59
N PHE A 88 -5.11 -0.03 6.75
CA PHE A 88 -3.78 -0.65 6.86
C PHE A 88 -3.13 -0.30 8.21
N ASP A 89 -3.15 0.98 8.57
CA ASP A 89 -2.61 1.44 9.84
C ASP A 89 -3.45 0.94 11.01
N SER A 90 -4.78 0.80 10.88
CA SER A 90 -5.59 0.19 11.94
C SER A 90 -5.24 -1.29 12.16
N GLN A 91 -4.86 -2.01 11.10
CA GLN A 91 -4.54 -3.43 11.15
C GLN A 91 -3.11 -3.69 11.65
N TYR A 92 -2.13 -2.90 11.20
CA TYR A 92 -0.71 -3.16 11.44
C TYR A 92 -0.06 -2.14 12.39
N PHE A 93 -0.75 -1.03 12.69
CA PHE A 93 -0.39 -0.01 13.67
C PHE A 93 -1.55 0.28 14.64
N PRO A 94 -2.02 -0.72 15.41
CA PRO A 94 -3.03 -0.47 16.43
C PRO A 94 -2.54 0.59 17.44
N GLN A 95 -3.45 1.29 18.10
CA GLN A 95 -3.14 2.46 18.92
C GLN A 95 -2.07 2.16 19.99
N GLU A 96 -2.08 0.96 20.55
CA GLU A 96 -1.11 0.47 21.54
C GLU A 96 0.32 0.42 20.98
N ALA A 97 0.46 0.13 19.68
CA ALA A 97 1.75 0.19 18.99
C ALA A 97 2.20 1.63 18.73
N ARG A 98 1.26 2.53 18.39
CA ARG A 98 1.53 3.96 18.18
C ARG A 98 2.02 4.63 19.46
N ASP A 99 1.36 4.35 20.58
CA ASP A 99 1.70 4.92 21.88
C ASP A 99 3.13 4.51 22.31
N ARG A 100 3.51 3.24 22.08
CA ARG A 100 4.86 2.74 22.34
C ARG A 100 5.92 3.33 21.41
N PHE A 101 5.55 3.66 20.17
CA PHE A 101 6.45 4.27 19.19
C PHE A 101 6.70 5.75 19.49
N SER A 102 5.69 6.46 20.02
CA SER A 102 5.81 7.87 20.42
C SER A 102 6.57 8.13 21.72
N MET A 103 6.96 7.09 22.45
CA MET A 103 7.71 7.17 23.71
C MET A 103 9.23 6.93 23.55
N ARG A 104 9.73 6.79 22.32
CA ARG A 104 11.16 6.74 22.00
C ARG A 104 11.62 8.05 21.38
#